data_AF-A0A9R0JBV3-F1
#
_entry.id   AF-A0A9R0JBV3-F1
#
_cell.length_a   1.000
_cell.length_b   1.000
_cell.length_c   1.000
_cell.angle_alpha   90.00
_cell.angle_beta   90.00
_cell.angle_gamma   90.00
#
_symmetry.space_group_name_H-M   'P 1'
#
loop_
_entity.id
_entity.type
_entity.pdbx_description
1 polymer ?
#
loop_
_entity_poly.entity_id
_entity_poly.type
_entity_poly.pdbx_seq_one_letter_code
_entity_poly.pdbx_strand_id
1 'polypeptide(L)'
;MAVLQWRIAKLKEAECQVAVEDVLYMIILYKFSQNRVPLVPSLSKCLYNGRLEILPSKDWELESIHSPEVLEMVKEHLSTTLGWNSGSSVAVNWSTTKIQKHHLSQVYATSILYGYFLKSASLRLDLEHNLPATYQNTPFGSWTASPECESYGFKNVMLGQIMVTPRSTTLSQIITRRPGKKESNLRWYVSGFDMQTMEECTKVKSEEAVELINKHCLALFGNANVEDNEMMIVTSLSSLKRLVLEAVAFGCFLWDAEGCVNNIYKLKDRC
;
A
#
# COMPACT_ATOMS: atom_id res chain seq x y z
N MET A 1 3.42 6.55 45.17
CA MET A 1 4.20 7.19 44.09
C MET A 1 4.28 6.34 42.82
N ALA A 2 4.59 5.04 42.88
CA ALA A 2 4.71 4.17 41.69
C ALA A 2 3.43 4.06 40.83
N VAL A 3 2.24 3.97 41.44
CA VAL A 3 0.95 3.83 40.70
C VAL A 3 0.64 5.06 39.85
N LEU A 4 0.95 6.26 40.35
CA LEU A 4 0.73 7.50 39.62
C LEU A 4 1.67 7.61 38.43
N GLN A 5 2.96 7.32 38.62
CA GLN A 5 3.96 7.33 37.55
C GLN A 5 3.61 6.33 36.44
N TRP A 6 3.15 5.13 36.82
CA TRP A 6 2.69 4.13 35.84
C TRP A 6 1.46 4.61 35.05
N ARG A 7 0.46 5.20 35.71
CA ARG A 7 -0.72 5.77 35.02
C ARG A 7 -0.34 6.90 34.08
N ILE A 8 0.56 7.78 34.49
CA ILE A 8 1.06 8.87 33.64
C ILE A 8 1.80 8.30 32.42
N ALA A 9 2.66 7.30 32.61
CA ALA A 9 3.37 6.66 31.51
C ALA A 9 2.38 6.02 30.51
N LYS A 10 1.39 5.29 31.01
CA LYS A 10 0.34 4.67 30.18
C LYS A 10 -0.46 5.70 29.38
N LEU A 11 -0.84 6.84 30.00
CA LEU A 11 -1.55 7.91 29.30
C LEU A 11 -0.68 8.55 28.22
N LYS A 12 0.59 8.85 28.53
CA LYS A 12 1.55 9.40 27.56
C LYS A 12 1.78 8.46 26.38
N GLU A 13 1.84 7.17 26.64
CA GLU A 13 1.98 6.15 25.60
C GLU A 13 0.77 6.14 24.66
N ALA A 14 -0.44 6.22 25.22
CA ALA A 14 -1.67 6.29 24.42
C ALA A 14 -1.75 7.60 23.60
N GLU A 15 -1.38 8.74 24.18
CA GLU A 15 -1.31 10.02 23.46
C GLU A 15 -0.26 9.97 22.33
N CYS A 16 0.90 9.35 22.58
CA CYS A 16 1.93 9.14 21.57
C CYS A 16 1.42 8.27 20.43
N GLN A 17 0.69 7.20 20.73
CA GLN A 17 0.09 6.31 19.73
C GLN A 17 -0.84 7.10 18.79
N VAL A 18 -1.74 7.90 19.33
CA VAL A 18 -2.64 8.75 18.53
C VAL A 18 -1.86 9.75 17.67
N ALA A 19 -0.83 10.40 18.22
CA ALA A 19 0.00 11.32 17.46
C ALA A 19 0.74 10.64 16.30
N VAL A 20 1.19 9.39 16.50
CA VAL A 20 1.85 8.59 15.45
C VAL A 20 0.86 8.20 14.35
N GLU A 21 -0.36 7.81 14.71
CA GLU A 21 -1.44 7.57 13.74
C GLU A 21 -1.73 8.82 12.89
N ASP A 22 -1.80 9.99 13.51
CA ASP A 22 -1.97 11.26 12.80
C ASP A 22 -0.81 11.53 11.82
N VAL A 23 0.44 11.27 12.24
CA VAL A 23 1.61 11.41 11.37
C VAL A 23 1.56 10.46 10.17
N LEU A 24 1.20 9.18 10.39
CA LEU A 24 1.01 8.21 9.31
C LEU A 24 -0.04 8.70 8.32
N TYR A 25 -1.19 9.15 8.82
CA TYR A 25 -2.28 9.65 8.00
C TYR A 25 -1.87 10.89 7.20
N MET A 26 -1.14 11.82 7.81
CA MET A 26 -0.62 13.01 7.13
C MET A 26 0.37 12.67 6.01
N ILE A 27 1.22 11.66 6.19
CA ILE A 27 2.12 11.18 5.11
C ILE A 27 1.31 10.62 3.95
N ILE A 28 0.27 9.82 4.23
CA ILE A 28 -0.62 9.26 3.21
C ILE A 28 -1.34 10.38 2.46
N LEU A 29 -1.93 11.34 3.17
CA LEU A 29 -2.58 12.52 2.58
C LEU A 29 -1.63 13.30 1.68
N TYR A 30 -0.39 13.49 2.14
CA TYR A 30 0.65 14.16 1.36
C TYR A 30 0.95 13.39 0.07
N LYS A 31 1.05 12.05 0.11
CA LYS A 31 1.26 11.22 -1.09
C LYS A 31 0.09 11.32 -2.08
N PHE A 32 -1.15 11.31 -1.61
CA PHE A 32 -2.32 11.55 -2.47
C PHE A 32 -2.30 12.95 -3.10
N SER A 33 -1.93 13.97 -2.32
CA SER A 33 -1.76 15.33 -2.82
C SER A 33 -0.65 15.45 -3.87
N GLN A 34 0.49 14.76 -3.69
CA GLN A 34 1.58 14.72 -4.67
C GLN A 34 1.12 14.13 -6.01
N ASN A 35 0.29 13.09 -5.95
CA ASN A 35 -0.28 12.43 -7.12
C ASN A 35 -1.51 13.14 -7.70
N ARG A 36 -1.91 14.31 -7.15
CA ARG A 36 -3.06 15.12 -7.59
C ARG A 36 -4.39 14.36 -7.56
N VAL A 37 -4.53 13.47 -6.59
CA VAL A 37 -5.71 12.66 -6.35
C VAL A 37 -6.28 13.02 -4.97
N PRO A 38 -7.46 13.65 -4.89
CA PRO A 38 -8.12 13.84 -3.60
C PRO A 38 -8.61 12.49 -3.06
N LEU A 39 -8.53 12.25 -1.75
CA LEU A 39 -9.19 11.09 -1.14
C LEU A 39 -10.70 11.19 -1.28
N VAL A 40 -11.37 10.05 -1.42
CA VAL A 40 -12.84 9.99 -1.45
C VAL A 40 -13.39 10.49 -0.10
N PRO A 41 -14.28 11.49 -0.10
CA PRO A 41 -14.93 11.95 1.12
C PRO A 41 -15.95 10.90 1.59
N SER A 42 -16.44 11.05 2.83
CA SER A 42 -17.49 10.17 3.39
C SER A 42 -18.60 9.90 2.37
N LEU A 43 -19.02 8.64 2.20
CA LEU A 43 -19.93 8.24 1.11
C LEU A 43 -21.24 9.01 1.11
N SER A 44 -21.71 9.45 2.29
CA SER A 44 -22.87 10.35 2.43
C SER A 44 -22.79 11.63 1.60
N LYS A 45 -21.58 12.16 1.38
CA LYS A 45 -21.33 13.36 0.54
C LYS A 45 -21.25 13.04 -0.95
N CYS A 46 -21.11 11.76 -1.31
CA CYS A 46 -21.05 11.28 -2.69
C CYS A 46 -22.39 10.65 -3.15
N LEU A 47 -23.40 10.61 -2.29
CA LEU A 47 -24.73 10.11 -2.61
C LEU A 47 -25.57 11.22 -3.24
N TYR A 48 -25.84 11.09 -4.54
CA TYR A 48 -26.71 11.99 -5.28
C TYR A 48 -27.99 11.23 -5.65
N ASN A 49 -29.14 11.67 -5.14
CA ASN A 49 -30.44 11.04 -5.40
C ASN A 49 -30.47 9.52 -5.12
N GLY A 50 -29.76 9.07 -4.07
CA GLY A 50 -29.65 7.64 -3.71
C GLY A 50 -28.66 6.84 -4.56
N ARG A 51 -27.94 7.49 -5.48
CA ARG A 51 -26.88 6.90 -6.29
C ARG A 51 -25.51 7.42 -5.85
N LEU A 52 -24.60 6.51 -5.52
CA LEU A 52 -23.21 6.82 -5.21
C LEU A 52 -22.46 7.10 -6.51
N GLU A 53 -21.97 8.34 -6.65
CA GLU A 53 -21.07 8.72 -7.74
C GLU A 53 -19.87 9.47 -7.19
N ILE A 54 -18.67 8.96 -7.51
CA ILE A 54 -17.40 9.55 -7.09
C ILE A 54 -16.78 10.25 -8.28
N LEU A 55 -16.75 11.57 -8.22
CA LEU A 55 -16.27 12.43 -9.29
C LEU A 55 -15.20 13.40 -8.76
N PRO A 56 -14.09 13.64 -9.49
CA PRO A 56 -13.65 12.95 -10.72
C PRO A 56 -13.14 11.53 -10.45
N SER A 57 -13.19 10.66 -11.47
CA SER A 57 -12.80 9.25 -11.31
C SER A 57 -11.30 9.04 -11.13
N LYS A 58 -10.46 9.92 -11.72
CA LYS A 58 -9.00 9.94 -11.50
C LYS A 58 -8.31 8.59 -11.74
N ASP A 59 -8.88 7.77 -12.63
CA ASP A 59 -8.40 6.43 -12.96
C ASP A 59 -6.94 6.46 -13.41
N TRP A 60 -6.61 7.37 -14.34
CA TRP A 60 -5.26 7.47 -14.89
C TRP A 60 -4.23 7.84 -13.82
N GLU A 61 -4.51 8.84 -13.00
CA GLU A 61 -3.60 9.26 -11.94
C GLU A 61 -3.38 8.13 -10.92
N LEU A 62 -4.44 7.41 -10.53
CA LEU A 62 -4.31 6.26 -9.64
C LEU A 62 -3.55 5.09 -10.27
N GLU A 63 -3.85 4.74 -11.52
CA GLU A 63 -3.15 3.67 -12.24
C GLU A 63 -1.66 4.00 -12.41
N SER A 64 -1.31 5.29 -12.59
CA SER A 64 0.08 5.75 -12.74
C SER A 64 0.95 5.66 -11.48
N ILE A 65 0.34 5.43 -10.30
CA ILE A 65 1.08 5.21 -9.05
C ILE A 65 1.82 3.86 -9.07
N HIS A 66 1.31 2.90 -9.84
CA HIS A 66 1.75 1.51 -9.81
C HIS A 66 2.70 1.18 -10.98
N SER A 67 3.67 0.30 -10.74
CA SER A 67 4.48 -0.30 -11.82
C SER A 67 3.57 -1.14 -12.74
N PRO A 68 3.97 -1.40 -13.99
CA PRO A 68 3.12 -2.16 -14.92
C PRO A 68 2.78 -3.57 -14.39
N GLU A 69 3.72 -4.23 -13.71
CA GLU A 69 3.52 -5.57 -13.11
C GLU A 69 2.50 -5.52 -11.95
N VAL A 70 2.59 -4.49 -11.11
CA VAL A 70 1.61 -4.25 -10.03
C VAL A 70 0.24 -3.93 -10.61
N LEU A 71 0.19 -3.11 -11.67
CA LEU A 71 -1.06 -2.71 -12.31
C LEU A 71 -1.80 -3.90 -12.95
N GLU A 72 -1.09 -4.88 -13.50
CA GLU A 72 -1.69 -6.14 -13.97
C GLU A 72 -2.42 -6.88 -12.83
N MET A 73 -1.75 -7.02 -11.68
CA MET A 73 -2.31 -7.66 -10.48
C MET A 73 -3.53 -6.87 -9.95
N VAL A 74 -3.47 -5.54 -9.96
CA VAL A 74 -4.59 -4.67 -9.56
C VAL A 74 -5.78 -4.82 -10.51
N LYS A 75 -5.56 -4.95 -11.82
CA LYS A 75 -6.64 -5.21 -12.79
C LYS A 75 -7.27 -6.59 -12.58
N GLU A 76 -6.49 -7.60 -12.23
CA GLU A 76 -7.00 -8.92 -11.85
C GLU A 76 -7.87 -8.83 -10.58
N HIS A 77 -7.40 -8.11 -9.56
CA HIS A 77 -8.17 -7.84 -8.33
C HIS A 77 -9.47 -7.05 -8.57
N LEU A 78 -9.45 -6.05 -9.44
CA LEU A 78 -10.65 -5.34 -9.88
C LEU A 78 -11.64 -6.28 -10.58
N SER A 79 -11.13 -7.19 -11.41
CA SER A 79 -11.96 -8.13 -12.17
C SER A 79 -12.61 -9.15 -11.25
N THR A 80 -11.87 -9.67 -10.26
CA THR A 80 -12.40 -10.64 -9.28
C THR A 80 -13.36 -10.01 -8.27
N THR A 81 -13.05 -8.78 -7.82
CA THR A 81 -13.82 -8.12 -6.75
C THR A 81 -15.08 -7.44 -7.28
N LEU A 82 -15.04 -6.87 -8.49
CA LEU A 82 -16.14 -6.10 -9.07
C LEU A 82 -16.80 -6.77 -10.28
N GLY A 83 -16.28 -7.91 -10.75
CA GLY A 83 -16.68 -8.48 -12.05
C GLY A 83 -16.30 -7.57 -13.22
N TRP A 84 -15.32 -6.69 -13.05
CA TRP A 84 -14.88 -5.73 -14.06
C TRP A 84 -14.18 -6.43 -15.23
N ASN A 85 -14.49 -6.06 -16.48
CA ASN A 85 -13.76 -6.51 -17.65
C ASN A 85 -13.06 -5.32 -18.32
N SER A 86 -11.74 -5.40 -18.54
CA SER A 86 -10.88 -4.35 -19.15
C SER A 86 -11.31 -3.87 -20.55
N GLY A 87 -12.30 -4.50 -21.18
CA GLY A 87 -12.90 -4.10 -22.47
C GLY A 87 -14.30 -3.47 -22.35
N SER A 88 -14.72 -3.04 -21.16
CA SER A 88 -16.07 -2.48 -20.96
C SER A 88 -16.24 -1.17 -21.73
N SER A 89 -17.26 -1.14 -22.60
CA SER A 89 -17.71 0.08 -23.28
C SER A 89 -18.02 1.17 -22.26
N VAL A 90 -17.87 2.44 -22.66
CA VAL A 90 -18.27 3.62 -21.90
C VAL A 90 -19.70 3.48 -21.31
N ALA A 91 -20.62 2.84 -22.04
CA ALA A 91 -21.98 2.56 -21.57
C ALA A 91 -22.04 1.55 -20.40
N VAL A 92 -21.12 0.59 -20.35
CA VAL A 92 -21.02 -0.42 -19.28
C VAL A 92 -20.41 0.19 -18.01
N ASN A 93 -19.50 1.17 -18.14
CA ASN A 93 -18.90 1.84 -16.98
C ASN A 93 -19.90 2.67 -16.17
N TRP A 94 -20.91 3.23 -16.85
CA TRP A 94 -22.05 3.91 -16.21
C TRP A 94 -23.22 3.00 -15.85
N SER A 95 -23.12 1.71 -16.15
CA SER A 95 -24.16 0.76 -15.74
C SER A 95 -24.26 0.74 -14.22
N THR A 96 -25.49 0.93 -13.74
CA THR A 96 -25.77 0.97 -12.30
C THR A 96 -25.90 -0.44 -11.75
N THR A 97 -25.19 -0.70 -10.67
CA THR A 97 -25.29 -1.92 -9.87
C THR A 97 -25.78 -1.58 -8.47
N LYS A 98 -26.39 -2.55 -7.79
CA LYS A 98 -26.76 -2.43 -6.38
C LYS A 98 -25.76 -3.23 -5.56
N ILE A 99 -25.18 -2.60 -4.55
CA ILE A 99 -24.24 -3.22 -3.63
C ILE A 99 -24.63 -2.91 -2.20
N GLN A 100 -24.50 -3.88 -1.31
CA GLN A 100 -24.68 -3.64 0.12
C GLN A 100 -23.53 -2.79 0.63
N LYS A 101 -23.83 -1.78 1.45
CA LYS A 101 -22.84 -0.86 2.00
C LYS A 101 -21.74 -1.58 2.78
N HIS A 102 -22.10 -2.57 3.60
CA HIS A 102 -21.12 -3.36 4.36
C HIS A 102 -20.19 -4.15 3.43
N HIS A 103 -20.70 -4.68 2.32
CA HIS A 103 -19.89 -5.40 1.34
C HIS A 103 -18.91 -4.46 0.65
N LEU A 104 -19.35 -3.24 0.31
CA LEU A 104 -18.45 -2.22 -0.24
C LEU A 104 -17.35 -1.81 0.76
N SER A 105 -17.67 -1.73 2.06
CA SER A 105 -16.67 -1.49 3.11
C SER A 105 -15.65 -2.61 3.23
N GLN A 106 -16.09 -3.86 3.13
CA GLN A 106 -15.20 -5.02 3.12
C GLN A 106 -14.28 -5.00 1.90
N VAL A 107 -14.84 -4.78 0.70
CA VAL A 107 -14.07 -4.64 -0.53
C VAL A 107 -13.00 -3.55 -0.41
N TYR A 108 -13.34 -2.40 0.17
CA TYR A 108 -12.38 -1.30 0.37
C TYR A 108 -11.26 -1.70 1.34
N ALA A 109 -11.59 -2.25 2.51
CA ALA A 109 -10.60 -2.69 3.49
C ALA A 109 -9.68 -3.80 2.96
N THR A 110 -10.25 -4.81 2.28
CA THR A 110 -9.47 -5.87 1.62
C THR A 110 -8.58 -5.32 0.53
N SER A 111 -9.03 -4.31 -0.22
CA SER A 111 -8.23 -3.66 -1.26
C SER A 111 -7.06 -2.84 -0.69
N ILE A 112 -7.22 -2.24 0.50
CA ILE A 112 -6.11 -1.62 1.24
C ILE A 112 -5.06 -2.67 1.58
N LEU A 113 -5.47 -3.78 2.19
CA LEU A 113 -4.54 -4.86 2.55
C LEU A 113 -3.87 -5.47 1.32
N TYR A 114 -4.59 -5.56 0.20
CA TYR A 114 -4.04 -6.02 -1.07
C TYR A 114 -2.97 -5.07 -1.62
N GLY A 115 -3.20 -3.76 -1.58
CA GLY A 115 -2.19 -2.76 -1.97
C GLY A 115 -0.95 -2.80 -1.08
N TYR A 116 -1.14 -2.98 0.23
CA TYR A 116 -0.05 -3.17 1.19
C TYR A 116 0.78 -4.42 0.87
N PHE A 117 0.10 -5.54 0.61
CA PHE A 117 0.71 -6.81 0.19
C PHE A 117 1.52 -6.66 -1.10
N LEU A 118 0.93 -6.07 -2.14
CA LEU A 118 1.59 -5.87 -3.43
C LEU A 118 2.87 -5.04 -3.28
N LYS A 119 2.83 -4.00 -2.45
CA LYS A 119 3.99 -3.17 -2.14
C LYS A 119 5.08 -3.99 -1.46
N SER A 120 4.72 -4.78 -0.46
CA SER A 120 5.66 -5.67 0.24
C SER A 120 6.31 -6.70 -0.71
N ALA A 121 5.49 -7.38 -1.53
CA ALA A 121 5.95 -8.39 -2.47
C ALA A 121 6.86 -7.81 -3.57
N SER A 122 6.49 -6.64 -4.12
CA SER A 122 7.31 -5.96 -5.14
C SER A 122 8.70 -5.58 -4.63
N LEU A 123 8.78 -5.02 -3.42
CA LEU A 123 10.06 -4.64 -2.83
C LEU A 123 10.90 -5.87 -2.47
N ARG A 124 10.28 -6.95 -2.01
CA ARG A 124 10.98 -8.21 -1.77
C ARG A 124 11.59 -8.76 -3.07
N LEU A 125 10.80 -8.79 -4.14
CA LEU A 125 11.24 -9.21 -5.47
C LEU A 125 12.43 -8.36 -5.96
N ASP A 126 12.32 -7.05 -5.84
CA ASP A 126 13.39 -6.11 -6.23
C ASP A 126 14.67 -6.37 -5.42
N LEU A 127 14.55 -6.58 -4.11
CA LEU A 127 15.69 -6.91 -3.26
C LEU A 127 16.36 -8.21 -3.69
N GLU A 128 15.60 -9.28 -3.93
CA GLU A 128 16.12 -10.57 -4.39
C GLU A 128 16.83 -10.48 -5.76
N HIS A 129 16.33 -9.62 -6.66
CA HIS A 129 16.97 -9.35 -7.95
C HIS A 129 18.30 -8.61 -7.82
N ASN A 130 18.40 -7.71 -6.85
CA ASN A 130 19.60 -6.90 -6.63
C ASN A 130 20.68 -7.61 -5.81
N LEU A 131 20.40 -8.82 -5.27
CA LEU A 131 21.41 -9.62 -4.58
C LEU A 131 22.43 -10.25 -5.56
N PRO A 132 23.74 -10.26 -5.23
CA PRO A 132 24.75 -10.91 -6.04
C PRO A 132 24.43 -12.38 -6.30
N ALA A 133 24.72 -12.87 -7.52
CA ALA A 133 24.42 -14.23 -7.97
C ALA A 133 24.99 -15.36 -7.09
N THR A 134 25.93 -15.05 -6.19
CA THR A 134 26.46 -15.97 -5.16
C THR A 134 25.37 -16.51 -4.22
N TYR A 135 24.28 -15.75 -4.00
CA TYR A 135 23.17 -16.13 -3.10
C TYR A 135 21.93 -16.66 -3.82
N GLN A 136 21.87 -16.59 -5.17
CA GLN A 136 20.68 -17.02 -5.93
C GLN A 136 20.57 -18.55 -6.07
N ASN A 137 21.59 -19.32 -5.68
CA ASN A 137 21.67 -20.76 -5.91
C ASN A 137 21.83 -21.60 -4.62
N THR A 138 21.69 -21.01 -3.43
CA THR A 138 21.73 -21.77 -2.18
C THR A 138 20.30 -21.97 -1.65
N PRO A 139 19.82 -23.23 -1.54
CA PRO A 139 18.59 -23.52 -0.82
C PRO A 139 18.69 -22.98 0.61
N PHE A 140 17.68 -22.23 1.02
CA PHE A 140 17.52 -21.71 2.37
C PHE A 140 17.57 -22.88 3.38
N GLY A 141 18.74 -23.09 4.01
CA GLY A 141 18.94 -24.23 4.92
C GLY A 141 20.38 -24.67 5.19
N SER A 142 21.39 -24.18 4.47
CA SER A 142 22.80 -24.50 4.76
C SER A 142 23.57 -23.24 5.15
N TRP A 143 23.32 -22.76 6.37
CA TRP A 143 24.15 -21.73 7.01
C TRP A 143 25.24 -22.43 7.82
N THR A 144 26.45 -22.50 7.27
CA THR A 144 27.66 -22.68 8.07
C THR A 144 28.47 -21.38 8.00
N ALA A 145 28.43 -20.65 9.12
CA ALA A 145 29.28 -19.53 9.54
C ALA A 145 29.73 -18.53 8.43
N SER A 146 29.13 -17.34 8.43
CA SER A 146 29.72 -16.18 7.75
C SER A 146 30.91 -15.64 8.56
N PRO A 147 32.03 -15.25 7.92
CA PRO A 147 33.01 -14.39 8.55
C PRO A 147 32.44 -12.98 8.69
N GLU A 148 32.88 -12.32 9.76
CA GLU A 148 32.46 -11.00 10.24
C GLU A 148 32.52 -9.93 9.14
N CYS A 149 31.40 -9.20 8.95
CA CYS A 149 31.38 -8.01 8.11
C CYS A 149 31.12 -6.79 9.02
N GLU A 150 32.16 -6.00 9.19
CA GLU A 150 32.21 -4.82 10.04
C GLU A 150 31.21 -3.75 9.60
N SER A 151 30.61 -3.09 10.59
CA SER A 151 29.64 -2.03 10.42
C SER A 151 30.23 -0.82 9.70
N TYR A 152 29.64 -0.43 8.58
CA TYR A 152 29.76 0.93 8.05
C TYR A 152 28.40 1.61 8.06
N GLY A 153 28.31 2.65 8.89
CA GLY A 153 27.09 3.39 9.19
C GLY A 153 26.52 4.13 7.98
N PHE A 154 25.23 3.92 7.75
CA PHE A 154 24.46 4.68 6.77
C PHE A 154 24.18 6.08 7.33
N LYS A 155 24.99 7.06 6.92
CA LYS A 155 24.68 8.48 7.10
C LYS A 155 24.03 9.01 5.81
N ASN A 156 22.82 9.53 5.96
CA ASN A 156 22.13 10.57 5.19
C ASN A 156 22.49 10.73 3.71
N VAL A 157 21.50 10.59 2.81
CA VAL A 157 21.50 11.35 1.56
C VAL A 157 20.18 12.08 1.38
N MET A 158 20.30 13.39 1.60
CA MET A 158 19.36 14.44 1.28
C MET A 158 19.54 14.83 -0.19
N LEU A 159 18.42 15.16 -0.85
CA LEU A 159 18.29 15.64 -2.22
C LEU A 159 19.04 16.97 -2.47
N GLY A 160 19.77 17.14 -3.58
CA GLY A 160 20.11 18.48 -4.09
C GLY A 160 21.35 18.65 -4.98
N GLN A 161 21.08 18.87 -6.28
CA GLN A 161 21.73 19.82 -7.22
C GLN A 161 23.12 19.56 -7.87
N ILE A 162 23.13 20.01 -9.13
CA ILE A 162 24.11 19.90 -10.21
C ILE A 162 25.21 20.96 -10.08
N MET A 163 26.47 20.59 -10.32
CA MET A 163 27.46 21.48 -10.93
C MET A 163 28.43 20.67 -11.79
N VAL A 164 28.66 21.15 -13.01
CA VAL A 164 29.47 20.52 -14.07
C VAL A 164 30.85 21.19 -14.14
N THR A 165 31.87 20.40 -14.54
CA THR A 165 33.16 20.70 -15.22
C THR A 165 34.41 20.13 -14.48
N PRO A 166 35.54 19.83 -15.16
CA PRO A 166 35.72 18.57 -15.90
C PRO A 166 37.06 17.84 -15.63
N ARG A 167 37.18 16.62 -16.19
CA ARG A 167 38.42 15.94 -16.64
C ARG A 167 39.15 15.01 -15.64
N SER A 168 38.89 13.69 -15.74
CA SER A 168 39.76 12.77 -16.51
C SER A 168 39.36 11.28 -16.30
N THR A 169 38.76 10.72 -17.34
CA THR A 169 39.03 9.40 -17.97
C THR A 169 39.00 8.10 -17.13
N THR A 170 37.96 7.32 -17.44
CA THR A 170 37.88 5.84 -17.56
C THR A 170 37.92 4.96 -16.31
N LEU A 171 36.73 4.55 -15.87
CA LEU A 171 36.35 3.14 -15.96
C LEU A 171 34.83 3.04 -16.16
N SER A 172 34.43 2.65 -17.37
CA SER A 172 33.06 2.35 -17.73
C SER A 172 32.54 1.17 -16.90
N GLN A 173 31.61 1.42 -15.99
CA GLN A 173 30.61 0.42 -15.61
C GLN A 173 29.27 0.87 -16.16
N ILE A 174 29.17 0.74 -17.48
CA ILE A 174 27.89 0.54 -18.14
C ILE A 174 27.31 -0.70 -17.47
N ILE A 175 26.28 -0.53 -16.65
CA ILE A 175 25.43 -1.63 -16.19
C ILE A 175 24.73 -2.12 -17.46
N THR A 176 25.39 -3.00 -18.18
CA THR A 176 24.77 -3.78 -19.24
C THR A 176 23.76 -4.68 -18.55
N ARG A 177 22.48 -4.25 -18.53
CA ARG A 177 21.35 -5.15 -18.29
C ARG A 177 21.55 -6.34 -19.21
N ARG A 178 21.81 -7.50 -18.63
CA ARG A 178 22.02 -8.74 -19.36
C ARG A 178 20.74 -9.03 -20.15
N PRO A 179 20.74 -9.08 -21.49
CA PRO A 179 19.57 -9.49 -22.23
C PRO A 179 19.44 -11.00 -22.09
N GLY A 180 18.38 -11.50 -21.44
CA GLY A 180 18.03 -12.93 -21.52
C GLY A 180 17.55 -13.64 -20.25
N LYS A 181 17.49 -13.01 -19.07
CA LYS A 181 16.66 -13.56 -17.97
C LYS A 181 15.27 -12.93 -18.14
N LYS A 182 14.22 -13.74 -18.36
CA LYS A 182 12.84 -13.28 -18.20
C LYS A 182 12.78 -12.56 -16.84
N GLU A 183 12.50 -11.26 -16.86
CA GLU A 183 12.07 -10.55 -15.65
C GLU A 183 10.97 -11.41 -15.04
N SER A 184 11.21 -11.96 -13.84
CA SER A 184 10.18 -12.73 -13.18
C SER A 184 9.05 -11.76 -12.88
N ASN A 185 8.00 -11.80 -13.69
CA ASN A 185 6.80 -11.00 -13.47
C ASN A 185 6.35 -11.20 -12.02
N LEU A 186 6.03 -10.11 -11.32
CA LEU A 186 5.54 -10.12 -9.94
C LEU A 186 4.47 -11.18 -9.70
N ARG A 187 3.61 -11.42 -10.69
CA ARG A 187 2.59 -12.46 -10.67
C ARG A 187 3.15 -13.87 -10.49
N TRP A 188 4.20 -14.21 -11.22
CA TRP A 188 4.86 -15.52 -11.10
C TRP A 188 5.54 -15.66 -9.73
N TYR A 189 6.17 -14.59 -9.26
CA TYR A 189 6.82 -14.56 -7.96
C TYR A 189 5.83 -14.80 -6.82
N VAL A 190 4.72 -14.06 -6.81
CA VAL A 190 3.64 -14.21 -5.82
C VAL A 190 2.98 -15.59 -5.89
N SER A 191 2.81 -16.14 -7.10
CA SER A 191 2.25 -17.49 -7.27
C SER A 191 3.13 -18.60 -6.68
N GLY A 192 4.42 -18.32 -6.48
CA GLY A 192 5.38 -19.24 -5.86
C GLY A 192 5.48 -19.12 -4.34
N PHE A 193 4.71 -18.23 -3.70
CA PHE A 193 4.75 -18.05 -2.25
C PHE A 193 4.22 -19.27 -1.52
N ASP A 194 4.93 -19.66 -0.46
CA ASP A 194 4.38 -20.50 0.59
C ASP A 194 3.45 -19.69 1.51
N MET A 195 2.69 -20.38 2.36
CA MET A 195 1.71 -19.74 3.24
C MET A 195 2.34 -18.74 4.21
N GLN A 196 3.56 -19.00 4.70
CA GLN A 196 4.24 -18.10 5.63
C GLN A 196 4.70 -16.83 4.92
N THR A 197 5.32 -16.94 3.75
CA THR A 197 5.75 -15.75 2.97
C THR A 197 4.55 -14.89 2.57
N MET A 198 3.40 -15.51 2.25
CA MET A 198 2.16 -14.80 1.97
C MET A 198 1.66 -14.01 3.19
N GLU A 199 1.69 -14.63 4.37
CA GLU A 199 1.29 -13.98 5.62
C GLU A 199 2.23 -12.82 5.98
N GLU A 200 3.54 -13.01 5.87
CA GLU A 200 4.55 -11.97 6.12
C GLU A 200 4.35 -10.73 5.23
N CYS A 201 4.00 -10.93 3.95
CA CYS A 201 3.75 -9.82 3.03
C CYS A 201 2.40 -9.12 3.29
N THR A 202 1.43 -9.82 3.86
CA THR A 202 0.08 -9.28 4.14
C THR A 202 -0.01 -8.63 5.53
N LYS A 203 0.87 -9.02 6.47
CA LYS A 203 0.86 -8.54 7.85
C LYS A 203 1.26 -7.05 7.90
N VAL A 204 0.30 -6.21 8.28
CA VAL A 204 0.55 -4.81 8.67
C VAL A 204 1.46 -4.80 9.90
N LYS A 205 2.49 -3.97 9.89
CA LYS A 205 3.60 -4.06 10.84
C LYS A 205 3.24 -3.49 12.21
N SER A 206 2.48 -2.40 12.23
CA SER A 206 2.15 -1.66 13.44
C SER A 206 0.67 -1.72 13.82
N GLU A 207 0.40 -1.69 15.13
CA GLU A 207 -0.96 -1.55 15.65
C GLU A 207 -1.57 -0.19 15.26
N GLU A 208 -0.73 0.86 15.21
CA GLU A 208 -1.11 2.21 14.78
C GLU A 208 -1.68 2.21 13.34
N ALA A 209 -1.05 1.49 12.41
CA ALA A 209 -1.53 1.40 11.04
C ALA A 209 -2.84 0.62 10.93
N VAL A 210 -3.03 -0.44 11.72
CA VAL A 210 -4.29 -1.20 11.77
C VAL A 210 -5.42 -0.30 12.25
N GLU A 211 -5.21 0.44 13.34
CA GLU A 211 -6.21 1.36 13.89
C GLU A 211 -6.51 2.51 12.91
N LEU A 212 -5.50 3.02 12.22
CA LEU A 212 -5.67 4.01 11.15
C LEU A 212 -6.55 3.49 10.01
N ILE A 213 -6.34 2.24 9.54
CA ILE A 213 -7.20 1.62 8.51
C ILE A 213 -8.65 1.57 9.01
N ASN A 214 -8.86 1.12 10.25
CA ASN A 214 -10.19 1.02 10.85
C ASN A 214 -10.87 2.39 10.91
N LYS A 215 -10.17 3.42 11.43
CA LYS A 215 -10.67 4.80 11.50
C LYS A 215 -11.00 5.37 10.13
N HIS A 216 -10.14 5.14 9.13
CA HIS A 216 -10.38 5.61 7.76
C HIS A 216 -11.60 4.93 7.12
N CYS A 217 -11.73 3.61 7.27
CA CYS A 217 -12.93 2.88 6.83
C CYS A 217 -14.19 3.37 7.55
N LEU A 218 -14.15 3.55 8.88
CA LEU A 218 -15.28 4.08 9.65
C LEU A 218 -15.63 5.51 9.24
N ALA A 219 -14.67 6.36 8.91
CA ALA A 219 -14.94 7.71 8.43
C ALA A 219 -15.55 7.73 7.02
N LEU A 220 -15.14 6.79 6.16
CA LEU A 220 -15.61 6.70 4.78
C LEU A 220 -17.04 6.12 4.72
N PHE A 221 -17.29 5.03 5.44
CA PHE A 221 -18.54 4.29 5.41
C PHE A 221 -19.51 4.69 6.53
N GLY A 222 -19.05 5.19 7.66
CA GLY A 222 -19.90 5.47 8.84
C GLY A 222 -19.92 4.29 9.83
N ASN A 223 -20.77 4.38 10.85
CA ASN A 223 -20.88 3.34 11.86
C ASN A 223 -21.75 2.17 11.39
N ALA A 224 -21.38 0.95 11.76
CA ALA A 224 -22.15 -0.25 11.48
C ALA A 224 -23.39 -0.35 12.40
N ASN A 225 -24.33 0.57 12.27
CA ASN A 225 -25.66 0.38 12.86
C ASN A 225 -26.40 -0.72 12.07
N VAL A 226 -27.30 -1.46 12.72
CA VAL A 226 -28.01 -2.61 12.11
C VAL A 226 -28.75 -2.19 10.83
N GLU A 227 -29.37 -1.00 10.82
CA GLU A 227 -30.08 -0.43 9.67
C GLU A 227 -29.13 -0.03 8.51
N ASP A 228 -27.89 0.31 8.82
CA ASP A 228 -26.89 0.76 7.85
C ASP A 228 -26.21 -0.42 7.14
N ASN A 229 -26.15 -1.59 7.79
CA ASN A 229 -25.59 -2.82 7.22
C ASN A 229 -26.46 -3.38 6.09
N GLU A 230 -27.78 -3.21 6.13
CA GLU A 230 -28.70 -3.62 5.06
C GLU A 230 -28.90 -2.56 3.98
N MET A 231 -28.29 -1.37 4.13
CA MET A 231 -28.40 -0.29 3.18
C MET A 231 -27.84 -0.72 1.81
N MET A 232 -28.72 -0.77 0.82
CA MET A 232 -28.37 -0.99 -0.58
C MET A 232 -28.01 0.34 -1.23
N ILE A 233 -26.78 0.44 -1.72
CA ILE A 233 -26.29 1.60 -2.46
C ILE A 233 -26.37 1.28 -3.95
N VAL A 234 -27.03 2.15 -4.72
CA VAL A 234 -26.94 2.13 -6.18
C VAL A 234 -25.65 2.84 -6.57
N THR A 235 -24.79 2.21 -7.36
CA THR A 235 -23.49 2.80 -7.74
C THR A 235 -23.14 2.48 -9.19
N SER A 236 -22.21 3.24 -9.77
CA SER A 236 -21.62 2.90 -11.07
C SER A 236 -20.38 2.04 -10.92
N LEU A 237 -20.10 1.27 -11.97
CA LEU A 237 -18.86 0.52 -12.07
C LEU A 237 -17.62 1.45 -12.05
N SER A 238 -17.71 2.65 -12.62
CA SER A 238 -16.69 3.70 -12.50
C SER A 238 -16.40 4.11 -11.05
N SER A 239 -17.44 4.31 -10.23
CA SER A 239 -17.27 4.69 -8.82
C SER A 239 -16.66 3.55 -7.99
N LEU A 240 -17.04 2.30 -8.29
CA LEU A 240 -16.45 1.12 -7.68
C LEU A 240 -14.96 0.98 -8.05
N LYS A 241 -14.62 1.13 -9.33
CA LYS A 241 -13.24 1.12 -9.81
C LYS A 241 -12.40 2.18 -9.11
N ARG A 242 -12.92 3.40 -9.00
CA ARG A 242 -12.28 4.51 -8.28
C ARG A 242 -12.01 4.16 -6.81
N LEU A 243 -12.99 3.61 -6.09
CA LEU A 243 -12.81 3.19 -4.69
C LEU A 243 -11.71 2.14 -4.53
N VAL A 244 -11.71 1.11 -5.38
CA VAL A 244 -10.74 0.02 -5.30
C VAL A 244 -9.34 0.51 -5.65
N LEU A 245 -9.18 1.30 -6.71
CA LEU A 245 -7.87 1.86 -7.06
C LEU A 245 -7.34 2.79 -5.96
N GLU A 246 -8.19 3.61 -5.32
CA GLU A 246 -7.79 4.45 -4.20
C GLU A 246 -7.37 3.61 -2.99
N ALA A 247 -8.14 2.57 -2.65
CA ALA A 247 -7.83 1.66 -1.56
C ALA A 247 -6.47 0.98 -1.76
N VAL A 248 -6.20 0.48 -2.97
CA VAL A 248 -4.90 -0.13 -3.30
C VAL A 248 -3.77 0.89 -3.14
N ALA A 249 -3.93 2.11 -3.69
CA ALA A 249 -2.93 3.16 -3.54
C ALA A 249 -2.70 3.55 -2.06
N PHE A 250 -3.78 3.61 -1.27
CA PHE A 250 -3.72 3.86 0.17
C PHE A 250 -2.90 2.80 0.89
N GLY A 251 -3.13 1.52 0.60
CA GLY A 251 -2.34 0.42 1.15
C GLY A 251 -0.86 0.49 0.81
N CYS A 252 -0.53 0.82 -0.44
CA CYS A 252 0.86 1.03 -0.86
C CYS A 252 1.53 2.19 -0.10
N PHE A 253 0.82 3.32 0.05
CA PHE A 253 1.35 4.48 0.79
C PHE A 253 1.45 4.24 2.28
N LEU A 254 0.56 3.44 2.86
CA LEU A 254 0.63 3.03 4.26
C LEU A 254 1.89 2.23 4.53
N TRP A 255 2.26 1.28 3.66
CA TRP A 255 3.49 0.52 3.77
C TRP A 255 4.74 1.45 3.77
N ASP A 256 4.77 2.42 2.85
CA ASP A 256 5.85 3.41 2.78
C ASP A 256 5.90 4.31 4.03
N ALA A 257 4.74 4.73 4.53
CA ALA A 257 4.60 5.59 5.71
C ALA A 257 5.05 4.86 6.99
N GLU A 258 4.63 3.61 7.19
CA GLU A 258 5.07 2.78 8.31
C GLU A 258 6.59 2.62 8.31
N GLY A 259 7.20 2.33 7.16
CA GLY A 259 8.65 2.23 7.04
C GLY A 259 9.38 3.54 7.39
N CYS A 260 8.81 4.69 7.01
CA CYS A 260 9.36 6.00 7.33
C CYS A 260 9.26 6.34 8.82
N VAL A 261 8.09 6.12 9.42
CA VAL A 261 7.79 6.49 10.81
C VAL A 261 8.44 5.54 11.81
N ASN A 262 8.54 4.24 11.49
CA ASN A 262 9.16 3.24 12.37
C ASN A 262 10.61 3.57 12.72
N ASN A 263 11.35 4.19 11.79
CA ASN A 263 12.73 4.62 12.02
C ASN A 263 12.87 5.70 13.10
N ILE A 264 11.79 6.42 13.43
CA ILE A 264 11.79 7.58 14.34
C ILE A 264 11.06 7.25 15.64
N TYR A 265 9.89 6.63 15.57
CA TYR A 265 8.98 6.48 16.72
C TYR A 265 8.97 5.07 17.34
N LYS A 266 9.61 4.07 16.70
CA LYS A 266 9.55 2.64 17.09
C LYS A 266 8.10 2.18 17.29
N LEU A 267 7.44 1.87 16.18
CA LEU A 267 6.05 1.46 16.17
C LEU A 267 5.85 0.18 16.99
N LYS A 268 4.64 -0.02 17.53
CA LYS A 268 4.35 -1.24 18.28
C LYS A 268 4.21 -2.40 17.33
N ASP A 269 5.19 -3.30 17.37
CA ASP A 269 5.14 -4.55 16.62
C ASP A 269 3.92 -5.36 17.04
N ARG A 270 3.19 -5.86 16.05
CA ARG A 270 2.11 -6.81 16.28
C ARG A 270 2.71 -8.19 16.60
N CYS A 271 2.60 -8.63 17.85
CA CYS A 271 2.90 -10.02 18.24
C CYS A 271 1.99 -10.99 17.46
#